data_AF-A0A942YFB2-F1
#
_entry.id   AF-A0A942YFB2-F1
#
_cell.length_a   1.000
_cell.length_b   1.000
_cell.length_c   1.000
_cell.angle_alpha   90.00
_cell.angle_beta   90.00
_cell.angle_gamma   90.00
#
_symmetry.space_group_name_H-M   'P 1'
#
loop_
_entity.id
_entity.type
_entity.pdbx_description
1 polymer ?
#
loop_
_entity_poly.entity_id
_entity_poly.type
_entity_poly.pdbx_seq_one_letter_code
_entity_poly.pdbx_strand_id
1 'polypeptide(L)'
;MNREQLLVTPRVRLLLNSIQDNEIQGKSEFSLIHKIDSYNLSTIDGETASEVASILYELILKSNLIVMERNTSTILDDNAILGLEAKVDPNVKKDFSFYNPSEQSYKIEWEQSGNGVKARLIGPKLNEHYSLRFEEEKTYPPKIIKQYSPAIKNNDFQVKEKGKAGKSITVIKETKNNDGAVIKTDLIGQDFYLPVHRIEIHGFVKVVQNNEISQQQDGTDLENENVVDNHNDSSNVQRQENGKPDELIWTDPGDVVK
;
A
#
# COMPACT_ATOMS: atom_id res chain seq x y z
N MET A 1 -6.89 2.85 18.00
CA MET A 1 -6.99 3.81 16.88
C MET A 1 -8.44 3.86 16.45
N ASN A 2 -8.99 5.05 16.20
CA ASN A 2 -10.35 5.20 15.69
C ASN A 2 -10.30 5.19 14.15
N ARG A 3 -11.08 4.32 13.53
CA ARG A 3 -11.37 4.38 12.09
C ARG A 3 -12.25 5.60 11.81
N GLU A 4 -12.12 6.22 10.63
CA GLU A 4 -13.23 7.00 10.10
C GLU A 4 -14.47 6.10 9.94
N GLN A 5 -15.65 6.68 10.14
CA GLN A 5 -16.86 5.93 10.35
C GLN A 5 -17.49 5.53 9.01
N LEU A 6 -17.72 4.23 8.80
CA LEU A 6 -18.43 3.71 7.61
C LEU A 6 -19.77 4.44 7.44
N LEU A 7 -19.92 5.17 6.34
CA LEU A 7 -21.15 5.89 6.04
C LEU A 7 -22.25 4.90 5.62
N VAL A 8 -23.26 4.74 6.48
CA VAL A 8 -24.36 3.80 6.24
C VAL A 8 -25.41 4.39 5.31
N THR A 9 -25.13 4.38 4.01
CA THR A 9 -26.15 4.66 2.97
C THR A 9 -27.20 3.53 2.92
N PRO A 10 -28.38 3.74 2.29
CA PRO A 10 -29.38 2.68 2.16
C PRO A 10 -28.84 1.40 1.49
N ARG A 11 -27.94 1.52 0.52
CA ARG A 11 -27.32 0.35 -0.14
C ARG A 11 -26.32 -0.36 0.75
N VAL A 12 -25.50 0.40 1.49
CA VAL A 12 -24.62 -0.18 2.51
C VAL A 12 -25.46 -0.95 3.53
N ARG A 13 -26.58 -0.38 3.98
CA ARG A 13 -27.50 -1.07 4.90
C ARG A 13 -28.04 -2.38 4.33
N LEU A 14 -28.38 -2.44 3.03
CA LEU A 14 -28.79 -3.68 2.39
C LEU A 14 -27.67 -4.74 2.39
N LEU A 15 -26.42 -4.34 2.14
CA LEU A 15 -25.27 -5.24 2.24
C LEU A 15 -25.06 -5.75 3.67
N LEU A 16 -25.09 -4.85 4.66
CA LEU A 16 -24.93 -5.25 6.06
C LEU A 16 -26.04 -6.22 6.49
N ASN A 17 -27.30 -5.91 6.16
CA ASN A 17 -28.43 -6.79 6.42
C ASN A 17 -28.29 -8.14 5.70
N SER A 18 -27.85 -8.14 4.43
CA SER A 18 -27.65 -9.40 3.71
C SER A 18 -26.63 -10.29 4.41
N ILE A 19 -25.55 -9.72 4.95
CA ILE A 19 -24.57 -10.46 5.74
C ILE A 19 -25.17 -10.96 7.06
N GLN A 20 -25.93 -10.12 7.76
CA GLN A 20 -26.51 -10.45 9.07
C GLN A 20 -27.63 -11.48 9.03
N ASP A 21 -28.47 -11.42 8.00
CA ASP A 21 -29.61 -12.32 7.84
C ASP A 21 -29.19 -13.76 7.45
N ASN A 22 -27.89 -13.97 7.19
CA ASN A 22 -27.36 -15.25 6.73
C ASN A 22 -26.34 -15.82 7.69
N GLU A 23 -26.47 -17.11 7.94
CA GLU A 23 -25.51 -17.86 8.74
C GLU A 23 -24.30 -18.27 7.92
N ILE A 24 -23.12 -18.14 8.53
CA ILE A 24 -21.90 -18.77 8.07
C ILE A 24 -21.96 -20.22 8.55
N GLN A 25 -22.41 -21.12 7.68
CA GLN A 25 -22.60 -22.54 8.01
C GLN A 25 -21.29 -23.19 8.46
N GLY A 26 -21.41 -24.26 9.25
CA GLY A 26 -20.26 -25.10 9.57
C GLY A 26 -19.60 -25.65 8.31
N LYS A 27 -18.27 -25.74 8.30
CA LYS A 27 -17.48 -26.23 7.16
C LYS A 27 -17.74 -25.49 5.84
N SER A 28 -18.08 -24.21 5.90
CA SER A 28 -18.39 -23.40 4.72
C SER A 28 -17.51 -22.17 4.62
N GLU A 29 -17.43 -21.63 3.41
CA GLU A 29 -16.74 -20.38 3.10
C GLU A 29 -17.73 -19.22 2.92
N PHE A 30 -17.33 -18.04 3.37
CA PHE A 30 -17.96 -16.76 3.08
C PHE A 30 -17.10 -16.00 2.07
N SER A 31 -17.73 -15.41 1.06
CA SER A 31 -17.13 -14.49 0.08
C SER A 31 -17.93 -13.20 0.04
N LEU A 32 -17.25 -12.05 0.16
CA LEU A 32 -17.93 -10.75 0.16
C LEU A 32 -18.43 -10.38 -1.24
N ILE A 33 -17.63 -10.57 -2.28
CA ILE A 33 -18.05 -10.31 -3.66
C ILE A 33 -19.26 -11.18 -4.02
N HIS A 34 -19.23 -12.48 -3.72
CA HIS A 34 -20.39 -13.35 -3.97
C HIS A 34 -21.65 -12.86 -3.23
N LYS A 35 -21.47 -12.31 -2.03
CA LYS A 35 -22.58 -11.72 -1.27
C LYS A 35 -23.14 -10.45 -1.91
N ILE A 36 -22.28 -9.60 -2.44
CA ILE A 36 -22.69 -8.39 -3.18
C ILE A 36 -23.47 -8.79 -4.45
N ASP A 37 -22.96 -9.76 -5.21
CA ASP A 37 -23.55 -10.21 -6.46
C ASP A 37 -24.91 -10.89 -6.24
N SER A 38 -25.01 -11.80 -5.28
CA SER A 38 -26.26 -12.54 -4.98
C SER A 38 -27.42 -11.64 -4.55
N TYR A 39 -27.14 -10.42 -4.06
CA TYR A 39 -28.15 -9.43 -3.68
C TYR A 39 -28.32 -8.30 -4.72
N ASN A 40 -27.72 -8.43 -5.91
CA ASN A 40 -27.72 -7.41 -6.97
C ASN A 40 -27.23 -6.03 -6.49
N LEU A 41 -26.19 -6.02 -5.65
CA LEU A 41 -25.59 -4.82 -5.06
C LEU A 41 -24.34 -4.37 -5.82
N SER A 42 -24.19 -4.73 -7.09
CA SER A 42 -23.01 -4.44 -7.94
C SER A 42 -22.65 -2.95 -8.11
N THR A 43 -23.55 -2.05 -7.72
CA THR A 43 -23.29 -0.61 -7.65
C THR A 43 -22.52 -0.17 -6.41
N ILE A 44 -22.28 -1.06 -5.44
CA ILE A 44 -21.39 -0.79 -4.31
C ILE A 44 -19.97 -0.67 -4.86
N ASP A 45 -19.35 0.48 -4.64
CA ASP A 45 -17.98 0.71 -5.05
C ASP A 45 -16.97 -0.09 -4.21
N GLY A 46 -15.77 -0.26 -4.76
CA GLY A 46 -14.70 -1.01 -4.10
C GLY A 46 -14.23 -0.38 -2.79
N GLU A 47 -14.34 0.94 -2.63
CA GLU A 47 -13.98 1.64 -1.38
C GLU A 47 -14.90 1.21 -0.24
N THR A 48 -16.21 1.32 -0.45
CA THR A 48 -17.25 0.88 0.48
C THR A 48 -17.15 -0.62 0.78
N ALA A 49 -16.92 -1.45 -0.25
CA ALA A 49 -16.72 -2.89 -0.06
C ALA A 49 -15.48 -3.18 0.79
N SER A 50 -14.38 -2.44 0.58
CA SER A 50 -13.15 -2.55 1.37
C SER A 50 -13.33 -2.11 2.82
N GLU A 51 -14.14 -1.09 3.08
CA GLU A 51 -14.46 -0.68 4.44
C GLU A 51 -15.19 -1.81 5.19
N VAL A 52 -16.23 -2.40 4.59
CA VAL A 52 -16.95 -3.54 5.15
C VAL A 52 -16.01 -4.73 5.35
N ALA A 53 -15.22 -5.09 4.33
CA ALA A 53 -14.24 -6.17 4.38
C ALA A 53 -13.24 -5.96 5.52
N SER A 54 -12.75 -4.74 5.73
CA SER A 54 -11.81 -4.42 6.80
C SER A 54 -12.45 -4.58 8.20
N ILE A 55 -13.75 -4.27 8.37
CA ILE A 55 -14.45 -4.53 9.65
C ILE A 55 -14.56 -6.03 9.89
N LEU A 56 -14.94 -6.78 8.84
CA LEU A 56 -15.04 -8.23 8.91
C LEU A 56 -13.69 -8.85 9.22
N TYR A 57 -12.62 -8.45 8.52
CA TYR A 57 -11.27 -8.94 8.76
C TYR A 57 -10.83 -8.79 10.21
N GLU A 58 -11.03 -7.61 10.82
CA GLU A 58 -10.75 -7.41 12.24
C GLU A 58 -11.56 -8.36 13.13
N LEU A 59 -12.85 -8.57 12.83
CA LEU A 59 -13.71 -9.49 13.56
C LEU A 59 -13.25 -10.94 13.44
N ILE A 60 -12.95 -11.39 12.23
CA ILE A 60 -12.50 -12.76 11.91
C ILE A 60 -11.19 -13.07 12.62
N LEU A 61 -10.23 -12.12 12.61
CA LEU A 61 -8.96 -12.28 13.30
C LEU A 61 -9.10 -12.49 14.81
N LYS A 62 -10.18 -12.01 15.43
CA LYS A 62 -10.49 -12.20 16.86
C LYS A 62 -11.36 -13.44 17.14
N SER A 63 -11.46 -14.35 16.19
CA SER A 63 -12.25 -15.59 16.29
C SER A 63 -11.43 -16.82 15.85
N ASN A 64 -12.06 -18.00 15.85
CA ASN A 64 -11.46 -19.22 15.30
C ASN A 64 -11.67 -19.40 13.78
N LEU A 65 -12.31 -18.43 13.12
CA LEU A 65 -12.51 -18.42 11.67
C LEU A 65 -11.18 -18.14 10.95
N ILE A 66 -11.05 -18.67 9.74
CA ILE A 66 -9.79 -18.68 8.97
C ILE A 66 -9.93 -17.76 7.77
N VAL A 67 -9.06 -16.76 7.65
CA VAL A 67 -9.02 -15.89 6.46
C VAL A 67 -8.45 -16.69 5.29
N MET A 68 -9.18 -16.73 4.18
CA MET A 68 -8.83 -17.49 2.98
C MET A 68 -8.27 -16.57 1.90
N GLU A 69 -8.90 -15.41 1.69
CA GLU A 69 -8.43 -14.37 0.79
C GLU A 69 -8.45 -13.01 1.49
N ARG A 70 -7.35 -12.27 1.33
CA ARG A 70 -7.21 -10.87 1.73
C ARG A 70 -6.24 -10.18 0.80
N ASN A 71 -6.61 -8.99 0.35
CA ASN A 71 -5.73 -8.09 -0.39
C ASN A 71 -5.51 -6.79 0.38
N THR A 72 -4.44 -6.06 0.06
CA THR A 72 -4.17 -4.70 0.57
C THR A 72 -4.03 -3.72 -0.58
N SER A 73 -4.22 -2.44 -0.29
CA SER A 73 -3.96 -1.37 -1.26
C SER A 73 -2.47 -1.07 -1.35
N THR A 74 -2.01 -0.57 -2.49
CA THR A 74 -0.62 -0.12 -2.66
C THR A 74 -0.28 1.08 -1.76
N ILE A 75 -1.27 1.94 -1.52
CA ILE A 75 -1.20 3.11 -0.64
C ILE A 75 -2.28 2.89 0.42
N LEU A 76 -1.94 3.06 1.70
CA LEU A 76 -2.91 2.91 2.77
C LEU A 76 -3.96 4.03 2.66
N ASP A 77 -5.22 3.66 2.50
CA ASP A 77 -6.34 4.60 2.51
C ASP A 77 -6.45 5.26 3.90
N ASP A 78 -6.86 6.53 3.96
CA ASP A 78 -6.91 7.27 5.24
C ASP A 78 -7.93 6.68 6.23
N ASN A 79 -8.96 6.00 5.70
CA ASN A 79 -9.99 5.32 6.49
C ASN A 79 -9.57 3.92 6.94
N ALA A 80 -8.43 3.40 6.48
CA ALA A 80 -7.95 2.07 6.83
C ALA A 80 -7.05 2.08 8.06
N ILE A 81 -7.21 1.09 8.93
CA ILE A 81 -6.30 0.89 10.07
C ILE A 81 -5.11 0.08 9.58
N LEU A 82 -3.89 0.57 9.85
CA LEU A 82 -2.64 -0.10 9.49
C LEU A 82 -2.62 -1.53 10.06
N GLY A 83 -2.42 -2.53 9.20
CA GLY A 83 -2.43 -3.96 9.59
C GLY A 83 -3.81 -4.61 9.59
N LEU A 84 -4.89 -3.84 9.42
CA LEU A 84 -6.27 -4.33 9.45
C LEU A 84 -7.07 -3.95 8.20
N GLU A 85 -6.39 -3.50 7.14
CA GLU A 85 -7.03 -3.27 5.85
C GLU A 85 -7.35 -4.61 5.17
N ALA A 86 -8.53 -4.71 4.58
CA ALA A 86 -8.85 -5.68 3.55
C ALA A 86 -9.42 -4.95 2.34
N LYS A 87 -8.69 -5.01 1.22
CA LYS A 87 -9.06 -4.39 -0.05
C LYS A 87 -9.93 -5.34 -0.86
N VAL A 88 -11.07 -4.82 -1.31
CA VAL A 88 -12.00 -5.52 -2.21
C VAL A 88 -12.19 -4.70 -3.47
N ASP A 89 -12.08 -5.35 -4.62
CA ASP A 89 -12.32 -4.76 -5.92
C ASP A 89 -13.03 -5.77 -6.82
N PRO A 90 -14.37 -5.66 -6.98
CA PRO A 90 -15.13 -6.55 -7.83
C PRO A 90 -14.69 -6.53 -9.30
N ASN A 91 -14.14 -5.42 -9.79
CA ASN A 91 -13.77 -5.27 -11.20
C ASN A 91 -12.55 -6.11 -11.58
N VAL A 92 -11.61 -6.28 -10.64
CA VAL A 92 -10.40 -7.10 -10.81
C VAL A 92 -10.41 -8.35 -9.93
N LYS A 93 -11.58 -8.73 -9.42
CA LYS A 93 -11.81 -9.95 -8.61
C LYS A 93 -10.88 -10.08 -7.40
N LYS A 94 -10.62 -8.97 -6.71
CA LYS A 94 -9.98 -9.00 -5.38
C LYS A 94 -11.08 -9.15 -4.34
N ASP A 95 -11.18 -10.31 -3.72
CA ASP A 95 -12.20 -10.59 -2.72
C ASP A 95 -11.64 -10.48 -1.29
N PHE A 96 -12.57 -10.50 -0.34
CA PHE A 96 -12.29 -10.87 1.03
C PHE A 96 -13.14 -12.09 1.38
N SER A 97 -12.48 -13.21 1.67
CA SER A 97 -13.13 -14.47 1.99
C SER A 97 -12.55 -15.14 3.22
N PHE A 98 -13.38 -15.92 3.92
CA PHE A 98 -12.98 -16.66 5.11
C PHE A 98 -13.78 -17.94 5.27
N TYR A 99 -13.19 -18.92 5.95
CA TYR A 99 -13.73 -20.25 6.18
C TYR A 99 -14.10 -20.46 7.64
N ASN A 100 -15.23 -21.14 7.86
CA ASN A 100 -15.64 -21.63 9.17
C ASN A 100 -15.19 -23.08 9.37
N PRO A 101 -14.13 -23.33 10.17
CA PRO A 101 -13.67 -24.68 10.44
C PRO A 101 -14.53 -25.45 11.45
N SER A 102 -15.45 -24.79 12.15
CA SER A 102 -16.35 -25.42 13.12
C SER A 102 -17.47 -26.21 12.41
N GLU A 103 -18.05 -27.18 13.13
CA GLU A 103 -19.29 -27.85 12.69
C GLU A 103 -20.54 -26.96 12.88
N GLN A 104 -20.46 -26.01 13.81
CA GLN A 104 -21.54 -25.11 14.17
C GLN A 104 -21.49 -23.83 13.33
N SER A 105 -22.66 -23.23 13.10
CA SER A 105 -22.77 -21.98 12.36
C SER A 105 -22.44 -20.77 13.23
N TYR A 106 -22.05 -19.68 12.57
CA TYR A 106 -21.92 -18.35 13.15
C TYR A 106 -22.83 -17.35 12.43
N LYS A 107 -23.16 -16.25 13.11
CA LYS A 107 -23.82 -15.07 12.55
C LYS A 107 -22.96 -13.84 12.79
N ILE A 108 -23.04 -12.87 11.88
CA ILE A 108 -22.47 -11.55 12.08
C ILE A 108 -23.63 -10.60 12.37
N GLU A 109 -23.56 -9.86 13.47
CA GLU A 109 -24.51 -8.80 13.78
C GLU A 109 -23.83 -7.43 13.66
N TRP A 110 -24.53 -6.47 13.08
CA TRP A 110 -24.05 -5.10 12.95
C TRP A 110 -24.69 -4.22 14.02
N GLU A 111 -23.87 -3.42 14.68
CA GLU A 111 -24.29 -2.48 15.70
C GLU A 111 -23.90 -1.06 15.30
N GLN A 112 -24.86 -0.13 15.35
CA GLN A 112 -24.58 1.29 15.14
C GLN A 112 -23.80 1.82 16.35
N SER A 113 -22.62 2.41 16.10
CA SER A 113 -21.76 2.96 17.14
C SER A 113 -21.39 4.40 16.77
N GLY A 114 -22.13 5.37 17.31
CA GLY A 114 -22.04 6.77 16.87
C GLY A 114 -22.53 6.91 15.43
N ASN A 115 -21.74 7.55 14.56
CA ASN A 115 -22.04 7.62 13.12
C ASN A 115 -21.39 6.46 12.32
N GLY A 116 -20.76 5.48 12.99
CA GLY A 116 -20.15 4.31 12.37
C GLY A 116 -20.88 3.01 12.67
N VAL A 117 -20.29 1.91 12.20
CA VAL A 117 -20.80 0.55 12.41
C VAL A 117 -19.71 -0.32 13.02
N LYS A 118 -20.10 -1.21 13.92
CA LYS A 118 -19.27 -2.30 14.43
C LYS A 118 -19.93 -3.64 14.08
N ALA A 119 -19.13 -4.68 13.98
CA ALA A 119 -19.60 -6.04 13.80
C ALA A 119 -19.35 -6.87 15.05
N ARG A 120 -20.24 -7.82 15.33
CA ARG A 120 -20.10 -8.82 16.38
C ARG A 120 -20.31 -10.21 15.78
N LEU A 121 -19.53 -11.17 16.24
CA LEU A 121 -19.68 -12.57 15.84
C LEU A 121 -20.50 -13.29 16.92
N ILE A 122 -21.61 -13.88 16.52
CA ILE A 122 -22.51 -14.66 17.38
C ILE A 122 -22.40 -16.12 16.98
N GLY A 123 -22.18 -16.99 17.96
CA GLY A 123 -22.03 -18.42 17.72
C GLY A 123 -21.68 -19.15 19.00
N PRO A 124 -21.15 -20.37 18.88
CA PRO A 124 -20.75 -21.15 20.05
C PRO A 124 -19.66 -20.46 20.87
N LYS A 125 -19.64 -20.77 22.16
CA LYS A 125 -18.60 -20.30 23.06
C LYS A 125 -17.25 -20.87 22.63
N LEU A 126 -16.29 -19.98 22.38
CA LEU A 126 -14.92 -20.36 22.09
C LEU A 126 -14.22 -20.80 23.39
N ASN A 127 -13.47 -21.89 23.33
CA ASN A 127 -12.64 -22.36 24.44
C ASN A 127 -11.31 -21.59 24.55
N GLU A 128 -10.98 -20.86 23.50
CA GLU A 128 -9.75 -20.08 23.35
C GLU A 128 -10.12 -18.60 23.16
N HIS A 129 -9.19 -17.73 23.52
CA HIS A 129 -9.31 -16.29 23.32
C HIS A 129 -8.27 -15.83 22.29
N TYR A 130 -8.66 -14.96 21.37
CA TYR A 130 -7.78 -14.48 20.31
C TYR A 130 -7.49 -12.99 20.50
N SER A 131 -6.21 -12.62 20.45
CA SER A 131 -5.78 -11.22 20.50
C SER A 131 -4.77 -10.90 19.41
N LEU A 132 -4.72 -9.64 19.01
CA LEU A 132 -3.78 -9.16 18.01
C LEU A 132 -2.64 -8.37 18.65
N ARG A 133 -1.44 -8.64 18.16
CA ARG A 133 -0.23 -7.91 18.47
C ARG A 133 0.31 -7.31 17.18
N PHE A 134 0.67 -6.04 17.25
CA PHE A 134 1.20 -5.28 16.13
C PHE A 134 2.65 -4.95 16.41
N GLU A 135 3.52 -5.29 15.47
CA GLU A 135 4.96 -5.16 15.62
C GLU A 135 5.58 -4.48 14.41
N GLU A 136 6.83 -4.04 14.58
CA GLU A 136 7.66 -3.52 13.48
C GLU A 136 6.99 -2.40 12.66
N GLU A 137 6.18 -1.56 13.31
CA GLU A 137 5.61 -0.39 12.66
C GLU A 137 6.74 0.55 12.19
N LYS A 138 6.82 0.77 10.88
CA LYS A 138 7.79 1.69 10.27
C LYS A 138 7.09 2.67 9.37
N THR A 139 7.64 3.89 9.31
CA THR A 139 7.17 4.95 8.42
C THR A 139 8.29 5.31 7.45
N TYR A 140 7.94 5.45 6.17
CA TYR A 140 8.87 5.73 5.08
C TYR A 140 8.59 7.13 4.51
N PRO A 141 9.52 8.09 4.62
CA PRO A 141 9.27 9.46 4.16
C PRO A 141 9.12 9.51 2.64
N PRO A 142 8.26 10.41 2.12
CA PRO A 142 8.12 10.59 0.67
C PRO A 142 9.38 11.20 0.08
N LYS A 143 9.87 10.65 -1.04
CA LYS A 143 10.92 11.30 -1.83
C LYS A 143 10.36 12.51 -2.58
N ILE A 144 11.20 13.52 -2.82
CA ILE A 144 10.84 14.74 -3.55
C ILE A 144 11.22 14.58 -5.03
N ILE A 145 10.27 14.80 -5.92
CA ILE A 145 10.49 14.98 -7.35
C ILE A 145 10.52 16.48 -7.62
N LYS A 146 11.66 16.98 -8.11
CA LYS A 146 11.81 18.37 -8.55
C LYS A 146 11.56 18.48 -10.06
N GLN A 147 10.59 19.28 -10.44
CA GLN A 147 10.29 19.64 -11.82
C GLN A 147 10.62 21.12 -12.02
N TYR A 148 11.08 21.52 -13.21
CA TYR A 148 11.44 22.91 -13.48
C TYR A 148 10.49 23.52 -14.51
N SER A 149 10.10 24.78 -14.31
CA SER A 149 9.21 25.49 -15.22
C SER A 149 9.55 26.98 -15.31
N PRO A 150 9.53 27.59 -16.52
CA PRO A 150 9.66 29.05 -16.67
C PRO A 150 8.52 29.84 -16.01
N ALA A 151 7.38 29.20 -15.73
CA ALA A 151 6.23 29.85 -15.12
C ALA A 151 6.43 30.16 -13.62
N ILE A 152 7.43 29.54 -12.98
CA ILE A 152 7.79 29.81 -11.58
C ILE A 152 8.94 30.81 -11.54
N LYS A 153 8.86 31.77 -10.61
CA LYS A 153 9.91 32.77 -10.42
C LYS A 153 11.23 32.08 -10.10
N ASN A 154 12.31 32.62 -10.63
CA ASN A 154 13.65 32.07 -10.42
C ASN A 154 13.96 31.91 -8.93
N ASN A 155 14.60 30.79 -8.58
CA ASN A 155 14.92 30.39 -7.20
C ASN A 155 13.71 30.21 -6.25
N ASP A 156 12.48 30.28 -6.76
CA ASP A 156 11.25 29.99 -6.00
C ASP A 156 10.71 28.60 -6.38
N PHE A 157 9.81 28.06 -5.56
CA PHE A 157 9.10 26.83 -5.89
C PHE A 157 7.67 26.81 -5.34
N GLN A 158 6.83 26.01 -5.97
CA GLN A 158 5.52 25.66 -5.45
C GLN A 158 5.37 24.15 -5.27
N VAL A 159 4.60 23.75 -4.26
CA VAL A 159 4.26 22.35 -4.02
C VAL A 159 3.03 22.00 -4.84
N LYS A 160 3.19 21.17 -5.87
CA LYS A 160 2.07 20.65 -6.66
C LYS A 160 1.36 19.54 -5.90
N GLU A 161 2.12 18.62 -5.32
CA GLU A 161 1.61 17.49 -4.55
C GLU A 161 2.42 17.34 -3.27
N LYS A 162 1.75 17.24 -2.12
CA LYS A 162 2.42 17.15 -0.81
C LYS A 162 3.17 15.82 -0.60
N GLY A 163 2.77 14.77 -1.31
CA GLY A 163 3.19 13.39 -1.03
C GLY A 163 2.55 12.82 0.24
N LYS A 164 2.77 11.52 0.47
CA LYS A 164 2.29 10.77 1.63
C LYS A 164 3.39 9.81 2.09
N ALA A 165 3.58 9.68 3.39
CA ALA A 165 4.53 8.71 3.92
C ALA A 165 4.01 7.28 3.71
N GLY A 166 4.91 6.37 3.32
CA GLY A 166 4.63 4.94 3.29
C GLY A 166 4.67 4.36 4.70
N LYS A 167 4.13 3.16 4.87
CA LYS A 167 4.08 2.48 6.18
C LYS A 167 4.26 0.98 6.03
N SER A 168 4.80 0.33 7.06
CA SER A 168 4.76 -1.12 7.19
C SER A 168 4.37 -1.54 8.60
N ILE A 169 3.83 -2.74 8.74
CA ILE A 169 3.50 -3.33 10.02
C ILE A 169 3.48 -4.86 9.93
N THR A 170 3.86 -5.52 11.02
CA THR A 170 3.73 -6.96 11.19
C THR A 170 2.53 -7.24 12.12
N VAL A 171 1.62 -8.10 11.67
CA VAL A 171 0.40 -8.46 12.41
C VAL A 171 0.51 -9.90 12.89
N ILE A 172 0.35 -10.08 14.20
CA ILE A 172 0.45 -11.38 14.85
C ILE A 172 -0.84 -11.67 15.59
N LYS A 173 -1.35 -12.89 15.44
CA LYS A 173 -2.49 -13.41 16.21
C LYS A 173 -1.98 -14.33 17.30
N GLU A 174 -2.38 -14.04 18.52
CA GLU A 174 -2.12 -14.88 19.69
C GLU A 174 -3.40 -15.63 20.07
N THR A 175 -3.30 -16.94 20.20
CA THR A 175 -4.34 -17.79 20.79
C THR A 175 -3.97 -18.02 22.25
N LYS A 176 -4.94 -17.76 23.14
CA LYS A 176 -4.79 -17.83 24.60
C LYS A 176 -5.76 -18.85 25.17
N ASN A 177 -5.31 -19.61 26.17
CA ASN A 177 -6.18 -20.50 26.93
C ASN A 177 -7.08 -19.72 27.90
N ASN A 178 -7.91 -20.42 28.68
CA ASN A 178 -8.81 -19.79 29.65
C ASN A 178 -8.08 -19.08 30.81
N ASP A 179 -6.84 -19.44 31.10
CA ASP A 179 -6.01 -18.79 32.11
C ASP A 179 -5.30 -17.53 31.57
N GLY A 180 -5.48 -17.21 30.28
CA GLY A 180 -4.86 -16.07 29.60
C GLY A 180 -3.44 -16.31 29.09
N ALA A 181 -2.90 -17.53 29.26
CA ALA A 181 -1.58 -17.89 28.74
C ALA A 181 -1.63 -18.07 27.21
N VAL A 182 -0.65 -17.49 26.51
CA VAL A 182 -0.49 -17.69 25.06
C VAL A 182 -0.07 -19.13 24.79
N ILE A 183 -0.89 -19.85 24.03
CA ILE A 183 -0.65 -21.25 23.65
C ILE A 183 -0.27 -21.40 22.17
N LYS A 184 -0.53 -20.39 21.35
CA LYS A 184 -0.15 -20.35 19.93
C LYS A 184 0.05 -18.92 19.46
N THR A 185 0.99 -18.74 18.53
CA THR A 185 1.27 -17.48 17.85
C THR A 185 1.30 -17.72 16.35
N ASP A 186 0.47 -17.02 15.60
CA ASP A 186 0.38 -17.09 14.14
C ASP A 186 0.79 -15.74 13.53
N LEU A 187 1.74 -15.75 12.60
CA LEU A 187 2.01 -14.60 11.75
C LEU A 187 0.85 -14.45 10.76
N ILE A 188 0.09 -13.36 10.89
CA ILE A 188 -1.05 -13.09 10.02
C ILE A 188 -0.60 -12.44 8.72
N GLY A 189 0.37 -11.54 8.79
CA GLY A 189 0.91 -10.88 7.62
C GLY A 189 1.90 -9.78 7.95
N GLN A 190 2.59 -9.33 6.91
CA GLN A 190 3.44 -8.15 6.93
C GLN A 190 2.95 -7.21 5.83
N ASP A 191 2.30 -6.13 6.22
CA ASP A 191 1.75 -5.17 5.28
C ASP A 191 2.79 -4.11 4.94
N PHE A 192 2.85 -3.72 3.67
CA PHE A 192 3.74 -2.68 3.18
C PHE A 192 3.00 -1.75 2.21
N TYR A 193 2.97 -0.47 2.55
CA TYR A 193 2.30 0.60 1.82
C TYR A 193 3.33 1.59 1.31
N LEU A 194 3.30 1.85 0.00
CA LEU A 194 4.27 2.71 -0.66
C LEU A 194 4.11 4.19 -0.27
N PRO A 195 5.21 4.94 -0.09
CA PRO A 195 5.15 6.38 -0.01
C PRO A 195 4.72 6.98 -1.36
N VAL A 196 3.91 8.04 -1.31
CA VAL A 196 3.59 8.87 -2.48
C VAL A 196 4.57 10.03 -2.54
N HIS A 197 5.22 10.22 -3.69
CA HIS A 197 6.21 11.29 -3.86
C HIS A 197 5.62 12.69 -3.64
N ARG A 198 6.45 13.59 -3.10
CA ARG A 198 6.17 15.02 -3.06
C ARG A 198 6.64 15.65 -4.37
N ILE A 199 5.79 16.39 -5.05
CA ILE A 199 6.14 17.05 -6.31
C ILE A 199 6.28 18.55 -6.07
N GLU A 200 7.47 19.08 -6.33
CA GLU A 200 7.77 20.51 -6.32
C GLU A 200 8.06 21.00 -7.73
N ILE A 201 7.45 22.12 -8.12
CA ILE A 201 7.76 22.82 -9.36
C ILE A 201 8.62 24.04 -9.01
N HIS A 202 9.87 24.03 -9.45
CA HIS A 202 10.89 25.05 -9.21
C HIS A 202 11.02 25.99 -10.41
N GLY A 203 11.32 27.26 -10.14
CA GLY A 203 11.81 28.18 -11.16
C GLY A 203 13.26 27.88 -11.53
N PHE A 204 13.73 28.42 -12.65
CA PHE A 204 15.13 28.24 -13.05
C PHE A 204 16.08 28.92 -12.06
N VAL A 205 17.26 28.34 -11.89
CA VAL A 205 18.31 28.96 -11.08
C VAL A 205 18.92 30.11 -11.87
N LYS A 206 18.83 31.33 -11.34
CA LYS A 206 19.51 32.48 -11.95
C LYS A 206 20.98 32.43 -11.51
N VAL A 207 21.88 32.02 -12.40
CA VAL A 207 23.32 32.12 -12.16
C VAL A 207 23.70 33.61 -12.24
N VAL A 208 24.14 34.18 -11.12
CA VAL A 208 24.76 35.51 -11.12
C VAL A 208 26.19 35.31 -11.62
N GLN A 209 26.47 35.70 -12.86
CA GLN A 209 27.86 35.81 -13.32
C GLN A 209 28.50 36.99 -12.59
N ASN A 210 29.32 36.69 -11.58
CA ASN A 210 30.32 37.64 -11.13
C ASN A 210 31.40 37.71 -12.22
N ASN A 211 31.22 38.60 -13.18
CA ASN A 211 32.30 38.99 -14.08
C ASN A 211 33.26 39.89 -13.31
N GLU A 212 34.14 39.31 -12.50
CA GLU A 212 35.35 40.00 -12.09
C GLU A 212 36.32 39.96 -13.27
N ILE A 213 36.28 41.03 -14.07
CA ILE A 213 37.31 41.32 -15.07
C ILE A 213 38.58 41.68 -14.31
N SER A 214 39.50 40.73 -14.19
CA SER A 214 40.87 41.03 -13.80
C SER A 214 41.60 41.59 -15.02
N GLN A 215 41.75 42.91 -15.10
CA GLN A 215 42.72 43.54 -15.99
C GLN A 215 44.10 43.43 -15.37
N GLN A 216 45.00 42.67 -16.00
CA GLN A 216 46.45 42.89 -15.87
C GLN A 216 47.04 42.99 -17.27
N GLN A 217 47.62 44.16 -17.55
CA GLN A 217 48.42 44.49 -18.72
C GLN A 217 49.90 44.55 -18.32
N ASP A 218 50.75 44.35 -19.34
CA ASP A 218 52.22 44.42 -19.42
C ASP A 218 53.02 43.28 -18.78
N GLY A 219 53.96 42.61 -19.45
CA GLY A 219 54.57 42.86 -20.76
C GLY A 219 56.07 42.53 -20.74
N THR A 220 56.53 41.82 -21.76
CA THR A 220 57.92 41.52 -22.21
C THR A 220 58.72 40.37 -21.57
N ASP A 221 59.62 39.66 -22.26
CA ASP A 221 59.67 39.02 -23.60
C ASP A 221 60.97 38.17 -23.68
N LEU A 222 60.97 37.12 -24.53
CA LEU A 222 62.12 36.33 -25.09
C LEU A 222 62.90 35.36 -24.16
N GLU A 223 63.36 34.16 -24.54
CA GLU A 223 63.26 33.26 -25.71
C GLU A 223 64.03 31.96 -25.32
N ASN A 224 63.56 30.74 -25.65
CA ASN A 224 64.28 29.84 -26.56
C ASN A 224 63.53 28.51 -26.84
N GLU A 225 63.64 28.09 -28.10
CA GLU A 225 62.96 26.98 -28.77
C GLU A 225 63.47 25.58 -28.38
N ASN A 226 62.60 24.56 -28.51
CA ASN A 226 62.86 23.45 -29.43
C ASN A 226 61.56 22.68 -29.76
N VAL A 227 61.44 22.37 -31.04
CA VAL A 227 60.30 21.81 -31.77
C VAL A 227 60.40 20.27 -31.84
N VAL A 228 59.26 19.59 -31.98
CA VAL A 228 58.93 18.59 -33.04
C VAL A 228 57.93 17.51 -32.56
N ASP A 229 56.72 17.59 -33.16
CA ASP A 229 55.79 16.56 -33.67
C ASP A 229 55.39 15.32 -32.83
N ASN A 230 54.22 14.68 -32.98
CA ASN A 230 52.92 14.88 -33.67
C ASN A 230 52.21 13.52 -33.55
N HIS A 231 50.94 13.45 -33.15
CA HIS A 231 49.90 12.73 -33.90
C HIS A 231 48.54 12.77 -33.20
N ASN A 232 47.58 13.27 -33.99
CA ASN A 232 46.13 13.18 -33.85
C ASN A 232 45.63 11.75 -33.54
N ASP A 233 44.52 11.66 -32.80
CA ASP A 233 43.31 11.13 -33.45
C ASP A 233 42.04 11.78 -32.87
N SER A 234 41.23 12.31 -33.77
CA SER A 234 39.87 12.78 -33.53
C SER A 234 38.93 11.77 -34.17
N SER A 235 38.05 11.14 -33.38
CA SER A 235 36.88 10.48 -33.96
C SER A 235 35.59 10.95 -33.29
N ASN A 236 34.86 11.66 -34.14
CA ASN A 236 33.49 12.12 -34.10
C ASN A 236 32.52 10.92 -34.06
N VAL A 237 31.44 10.99 -33.28
CA VAL A 237 30.33 10.02 -33.37
C VAL A 237 28.99 10.76 -33.46
N GLN A 238 28.36 10.68 -34.64
CA GLN A 238 26.96 11.00 -34.89
C GLN A 238 26.06 9.75 -34.71
N ARG A 239 24.79 10.03 -34.37
CA ARG A 239 23.66 9.13 -34.05
C ARG A 239 23.08 8.34 -35.24
N GLN A 240 22.47 7.17 -34.98
CA GLN A 240 21.02 6.83 -35.08
C GLN A 240 20.80 5.30 -34.95
N GLU A 241 20.08 4.80 -33.94
CA GLU A 241 18.64 4.44 -33.89
C GLU A 241 18.26 3.05 -34.48
N ASN A 242 17.96 2.06 -33.61
CA ASN A 242 16.70 1.26 -33.57
C ASN A 242 16.85 -0.12 -32.91
N GLY A 243 15.89 -0.48 -32.03
CA GLY A 243 15.38 -1.87 -31.96
C GLY A 243 15.39 -2.62 -30.61
N LYS A 244 14.36 -2.35 -29.78
CA LYS A 244 13.68 -3.21 -28.75
C LYS A 244 14.47 -3.90 -27.60
N PRO A 245 13.83 -4.07 -26.42
CA PRO A 245 14.51 -4.38 -25.16
C PRO A 245 14.62 -5.89 -24.86
N ASP A 246 15.72 -6.27 -24.22
CA ASP A 246 16.03 -7.62 -23.76
C ASP A 246 15.04 -8.12 -22.68
N GLU A 247 14.50 -9.32 -22.90
CA GLU A 247 13.79 -10.12 -21.90
C GLU A 247 14.78 -10.67 -20.87
N LEU A 248 14.63 -10.25 -19.61
CA LEU A 248 15.32 -10.83 -18.45
C LEU A 248 14.60 -12.12 -18.05
N ILE A 249 15.13 -13.27 -18.48
CA ILE A 249 14.71 -14.60 -18.04
C ILE A 249 15.28 -14.86 -16.63
N TRP A 250 14.42 -14.98 -15.64
CA TRP A 250 14.75 -15.42 -14.28
C TRP A 250 14.67 -16.96 -14.22
N THR A 251 15.79 -17.65 -13.96
CA THR A 251 15.80 -19.10 -13.68
C THR A 251 15.84 -19.36 -12.16
N ASP A 252 14.87 -20.12 -11.67
CA ASP A 252 14.73 -20.56 -10.27
C ASP A 252 15.78 -21.62 -9.90
N PRO A 253 16.45 -21.56 -8.72
CA PRO A 253 17.37 -22.60 -8.29
C PRO A 253 16.67 -23.63 -7.39
N GLY A 254 16.45 -24.85 -7.90
CA GLY A 254 16.05 -25.95 -7.02
C GLY A 254 15.55 -27.23 -7.69
N ASP A 255 16.44 -27.98 -8.34
CA ASP A 255 16.24 -29.43 -8.51
C ASP A 255 17.26 -30.18 -7.66
N VAL A 256 16.76 -30.83 -6.61
CA VAL A 256 17.50 -31.80 -5.82
C VAL A 256 17.55 -33.09 -6.60
N VAL A 257 18.76 -33.47 -7.04
CA VAL A 257 19.02 -34.76 -7.67
C VAL A 257 18.98 -35.85 -6.59
N LYS A 258 18.07 -36.82 -6.82
CA LYS A 258 18.02 -38.23 -6.37
C LYS A 258 18.68 -38.64 -5.05
#